data_AF-A0A3B6GVG6-F1
#
_entry.id   AF-A0A3B6GVG6-F1
#
_cell.length_a   1.000
_cell.length_b   1.000
_cell.length_c   1.000
_cell.angle_alpha   90.00
_cell.angle_beta   90.00
_cell.angle_gamma   90.00
#
_symmetry.space_group_name_H-M   'P 1'
#
loop_
_entity.id
_entity.type
_entity.pdbx_description
1 polymer ?
#
loop_
_entity_poly.entity_id
_entity_poly.type
_entity_poly.pdbx_seq_one_letter_code
_entity_poly.pdbx_strand_id
1 'polypeptide(L)'
;MPTPSHRHCPNHPKGGHGDCAGACGGDGIPVIDLGVLLNGNAEQRSQATRELGQACEDWGFFMVINHGVPEVLQEEVMEACKELYSLPRDEKAEYIAAGPKDPIRIGTGLFYSDVDDAICRRDYMKMIAHPEFHCPAKPAKLRDIAVEYSARTRQLLLELAKAISESLGLDRGRISEVLNLESCFQILVGNNYPPYAGSDGVMGISAHSDHGLLTLLFQNGVDGLQVMHNGQWVTAKPLPGSLFILTGDQLEIVSNGRYKAVLHRALVHGGQTRMSFVSLVGPCLDAVVEPVLELAQNDPQGMKFRGIRYRDYMEHQQSSKMNTKAALDIVRVQGDILTCESTPNSSTEADSSGSESRMVRSFGATASGSRRRSGRGSTAGCRAGCRRARACRIAVTRRDQRH
;
A
#
# COMPACT_ATOMS: atom_id res chain seq x y z
N MET A 1 27.65 -38.35 41.58
CA MET A 1 26.40 -38.89 42.14
C MET A 1 25.76 -37.77 42.95
N PRO A 2 24.48 -37.38 42.74
CA PRO A 2 23.44 -38.06 41.97
C PRO A 2 23.00 -37.32 40.69
N THR A 3 22.48 -38.10 39.75
CA THR A 3 21.77 -37.70 38.53
C THR A 3 20.31 -37.29 38.81
N PRO A 4 19.70 -36.41 38.00
CA PRO A 4 18.26 -36.39 37.77
C PRO A 4 17.95 -36.81 36.32
N SER A 5 17.58 -38.06 36.10
CA SER A 5 16.19 -38.52 35.90
C SER A 5 15.58 -38.07 34.56
N HIS A 6 15.73 -38.94 33.55
CA HIS A 6 14.91 -38.95 32.35
C HIS A 6 13.43 -39.07 32.71
N ARG A 7 12.61 -38.10 32.28
CA ARG A 7 11.15 -38.29 32.19
C ARG A 7 10.81 -38.73 30.77
N HIS A 8 10.28 -39.94 30.68
CA HIS A 8 9.54 -40.48 29.55
C HIS A 8 8.32 -39.58 29.28
N CYS A 9 8.15 -39.14 28.03
CA CYS A 9 6.86 -38.69 27.52
C CYS A 9 6.20 -39.86 26.76
N PRO A 10 4.91 -40.15 26.99
CA PRO A 10 4.21 -41.23 26.30
C PRO A 10 3.81 -40.81 24.88
N ASN A 11 3.86 -41.78 23.98
CA ASN A 11 3.38 -41.74 22.60
C ASN A 11 1.92 -41.24 22.49
N HIS A 12 1.67 -40.38 21.51
CA HIS A 12 0.34 -40.23 20.89
C HIS A 12 0.42 -40.50 19.38
N PRO A 13 -0.70 -40.96 18.77
CA PRO A 13 -0.68 -41.88 17.64
C PRO A 13 -0.56 -41.19 16.29
N LYS A 14 0.00 -41.94 15.34
CA LYS A 14 0.02 -41.61 13.91
C LYS A 14 -1.41 -41.59 13.35
N GLY A 15 -1.86 -40.42 12.89
CA GLY A 15 -2.98 -40.26 11.97
C GLY A 15 -2.50 -39.39 10.82
N GLY A 16 -2.35 -39.97 9.64
CA GLY A 16 -1.92 -39.24 8.45
C GLY A 16 -3.08 -38.51 7.81
N HIS A 17 -2.84 -37.27 7.38
CA HIS A 17 -3.42 -36.58 6.23
C HIS A 17 -2.27 -35.73 5.64
N GLY A 18 -2.18 -35.65 4.32
CA GLY A 18 -1.03 -35.08 3.62
C GLY A 18 -0.91 -33.57 3.81
N ASP A 19 0.20 -33.13 4.41
CA ASP A 19 0.55 -31.73 4.54
C ASP A 19 1.53 -31.33 3.43
N CYS A 20 1.04 -30.55 2.46
CA CYS A 20 1.87 -29.70 1.62
C CYS A 20 2.23 -28.45 2.44
N ALA A 21 3.13 -28.58 3.42
CA ALA A 21 3.52 -27.49 4.28
C ALA A 21 4.62 -26.65 3.62
N GLY A 22 4.24 -25.51 3.03
CA GLY A 22 5.17 -24.40 2.85
C GLY A 22 5.76 -23.99 4.20
N ALA A 23 6.99 -23.49 4.23
CA ALA A 23 7.61 -23.06 5.47
C ALA A 23 6.86 -21.82 6.03
N CYS A 24 6.20 -21.98 7.18
CA CYS A 24 5.62 -20.86 7.91
C CYS A 24 6.62 -20.34 8.96
N GLY A 25 6.67 -19.02 9.16
CA GLY A 25 7.35 -18.43 10.32
C GLY A 25 6.65 -18.80 11.63
N GLY A 26 7.29 -18.51 12.77
CA GLY A 26 6.75 -18.82 14.11
C GLY A 26 5.36 -18.26 14.41
N ASP A 27 4.92 -17.24 13.66
CA ASP A 27 3.60 -16.60 13.78
C ASP A 27 2.63 -16.99 12.62
N GLY A 28 2.93 -18.04 11.85
CA GLY A 28 2.08 -18.55 10.76
C GLY A 28 2.18 -17.79 9.43
N ILE A 29 2.96 -16.72 9.37
CA ILE A 29 3.19 -15.92 8.15
C ILE A 29 3.93 -16.79 7.10
N PRO A 30 3.45 -16.85 5.84
CA PRO A 30 4.10 -17.61 4.78
C PRO A 30 5.52 -17.11 4.47
N VAL A 31 6.42 -18.04 4.15
CA VAL A 31 7.79 -17.75 3.69
C VAL A 31 7.96 -18.25 2.26
N ILE A 32 8.38 -17.36 1.37
CA ILE A 32 8.60 -17.64 -0.04
C ILE A 32 10.11 -17.60 -0.34
N ASP A 33 10.63 -18.67 -0.92
CA ASP A 33 12.02 -18.73 -1.39
C ASP A 33 12.13 -18.17 -2.81
N LEU A 34 12.69 -16.97 -2.94
CA LEU A 34 12.87 -16.34 -4.26
C LEU A 34 13.91 -17.06 -5.11
N GLY A 35 14.91 -17.66 -4.48
CA GLY A 35 15.92 -18.47 -5.16
C GLY A 35 15.28 -19.66 -5.87
N VAL A 36 14.34 -20.33 -5.22
CA VAL A 36 13.56 -21.44 -5.82
C VAL A 36 12.63 -20.95 -6.92
N LEU A 37 11.92 -19.83 -6.73
CA LEU A 37 11.04 -19.26 -7.75
C LEU A 37 11.77 -18.94 -9.06
N LEU A 38 13.01 -18.43 -8.96
CA LEU A 38 13.78 -17.98 -10.12
C LEU A 38 14.65 -19.09 -10.74
N ASN A 39 15.27 -19.93 -9.91
CA ASN A 39 16.33 -20.86 -10.34
C ASN A 39 15.99 -22.34 -10.11
N GLY A 40 14.83 -22.65 -9.51
CA GLY A 40 14.39 -24.03 -9.30
C GLY A 40 14.10 -24.75 -10.62
N ASN A 41 14.00 -26.07 -10.56
CA ASN A 41 13.49 -26.86 -11.68
C ASN A 41 11.97 -26.61 -11.88
N ALA A 42 11.39 -27.16 -12.95
CA ALA A 42 9.99 -26.90 -13.29
C ALA A 42 8.99 -27.26 -12.17
N GLU A 43 9.20 -28.38 -11.47
CA GLU A 43 8.31 -28.82 -10.39
C GLU A 43 8.45 -27.92 -9.16
N GLN A 44 9.68 -27.60 -8.77
CA GLN A 44 9.99 -26.71 -7.65
C GLN A 44 9.42 -25.31 -7.88
N ARG A 45 9.61 -24.75 -9.08
CA ARG A 45 9.06 -23.45 -9.46
C ARG A 45 7.53 -23.48 -9.45
N SER A 46 6.93 -24.52 -10.01
CA SER A 46 5.47 -24.68 -10.00
C SER A 46 4.90 -24.73 -8.59
N GLN A 47 5.56 -25.43 -7.67
CA GLN A 47 5.16 -25.49 -6.26
C GLN A 47 5.32 -24.13 -5.57
N ALA A 48 6.47 -23.48 -5.71
CA ALA A 48 6.72 -22.17 -5.13
C ALA A 48 5.76 -21.09 -5.66
N THR A 49 5.41 -21.14 -6.96
CA THR A 49 4.40 -20.25 -7.55
C THR A 49 3.00 -20.47 -6.95
N ARG A 50 2.63 -21.72 -6.64
CA ARG A 50 1.36 -22.02 -5.93
C ARG A 50 1.37 -21.46 -4.51
N GLU A 51 2.46 -21.66 -3.77
CA GLU A 51 2.63 -21.14 -2.41
C GLU A 51 2.59 -19.61 -2.38
N LEU A 52 3.23 -18.95 -3.35
CA LEU A 52 3.14 -17.50 -3.54
C LEU A 52 1.69 -17.05 -3.77
N GLY A 53 0.95 -17.75 -4.64
CA GLY A 53 -0.46 -17.45 -4.89
C GLY A 53 -1.31 -17.57 -3.64
N GLN A 54 -1.13 -18.63 -2.85
CA GLN A 54 -1.81 -18.84 -1.57
C GLN A 54 -1.47 -17.73 -0.57
N ALA A 55 -0.20 -17.34 -0.46
CA ALA A 55 0.22 -16.25 0.41
C ALA A 55 -0.41 -14.90 0.01
N CYS A 56 -0.52 -14.62 -1.29
CA CYS A 56 -1.19 -13.42 -1.78
C CYS A 56 -2.71 -13.44 -1.54
N GLU A 57 -3.36 -14.59 -1.66
CA GLU A 57 -4.82 -14.74 -1.52
C GLU A 57 -5.27 -14.74 -0.06
N ASP A 58 -4.60 -15.51 0.80
CA ASP A 58 -4.98 -15.66 2.21
C ASP A 58 -4.49 -14.51 3.08
N TRP A 59 -3.24 -14.09 2.87
CA TRP A 59 -2.61 -13.09 3.73
C TRP A 59 -2.51 -11.71 3.08
N GLY A 60 -2.21 -11.65 1.78
CA GLY A 60 -1.70 -10.41 1.16
C GLY A 60 -0.37 -9.95 1.78
N PHE A 61 0.30 -10.83 2.52
CA PHE A 61 1.50 -10.57 3.30
C PHE A 61 2.35 -11.82 3.42
N PHE A 62 3.65 -11.72 3.15
CA PHE A 62 4.58 -12.84 3.28
C PHE A 62 6.01 -12.38 3.49
N MET A 63 6.85 -13.28 3.97
CA MET A 63 8.29 -13.09 4.01
C MET A 63 8.93 -13.68 2.76
N VAL A 64 10.01 -13.06 2.29
CA VAL A 64 10.85 -13.60 1.23
C VAL A 64 12.25 -13.84 1.78
N ILE A 65 12.83 -14.99 1.42
CA ILE A 65 14.22 -15.35 1.68
C ILE A 65 14.97 -15.59 0.37
N ASN A 66 16.30 -15.69 0.44
CA ASN A 66 17.16 -15.89 -0.74
C ASN A 66 16.92 -14.85 -1.84
N HIS A 67 16.64 -13.61 -1.43
CA HIS A 67 16.21 -12.51 -2.30
C HIS A 67 17.35 -11.78 -3.02
N GLY A 68 18.61 -12.02 -2.65
CA GLY A 68 19.77 -11.44 -3.32
C GLY A 68 20.09 -9.96 -2.99
N VAL A 69 19.22 -9.25 -2.26
CA VAL A 69 19.57 -7.94 -1.66
C VAL A 69 20.61 -8.13 -0.54
N PRO A 70 21.82 -7.56 -0.65
CA PRO A 70 22.86 -7.71 0.38
C PRO A 70 22.43 -7.13 1.73
N GLU A 71 22.69 -7.85 2.83
CA GLU A 71 22.40 -7.37 4.18
C GLU A 71 23.18 -6.09 4.52
N VAL A 72 24.45 -6.02 4.09
CA VAL A 72 25.29 -4.82 4.25
C VAL A 72 24.63 -3.58 3.65
N LEU A 73 24.01 -3.69 2.47
CA LEU A 73 23.33 -2.57 1.82
C LEU A 73 22.08 -2.13 2.60
N GLN A 74 21.38 -3.08 3.24
CA GLN A 74 20.24 -2.80 4.12
C GLN A 74 20.68 -2.05 5.38
N GLU A 75 21.81 -2.47 5.97
CA GLU A 75 22.41 -1.78 7.12
C GLU A 75 22.87 -0.37 6.74
N GLU A 76 23.57 -0.20 5.62
CA GLU A 76 24.06 1.07 5.13
C GLU A 76 22.94 2.09 4.88
N VAL A 77 21.84 1.69 4.25
CA VAL A 77 20.70 2.60 4.01
C VAL A 77 20.02 2.97 5.32
N MET A 78 19.93 2.04 6.27
CA MET A 78 19.38 2.30 7.60
C MET A 78 20.25 3.32 8.38
N GLU A 79 21.57 3.16 8.35
CA GLU A 79 22.51 4.10 8.98
C GLU A 79 22.47 5.48 8.31
N ALA A 80 22.39 5.55 6.98
CA ALA A 80 22.22 6.81 6.28
C ALA A 80 20.90 7.52 6.67
N CYS A 81 19.82 6.77 6.88
CA CYS A 81 18.58 7.32 7.42
C CYS A 81 18.72 7.82 8.86
N LYS A 82 19.40 7.09 9.74
CA LYS A 82 19.67 7.54 11.12
C LYS A 82 20.42 8.87 11.13
N GLU A 83 21.43 9.00 10.28
CA GLU A 83 22.21 10.23 10.13
C GLU A 83 21.33 11.38 9.64
N LEU A 84 20.50 11.15 8.60
CA LEU A 84 19.50 12.13 8.14
C LEU A 84 18.61 12.61 9.30
N TYR A 85 18.03 11.70 10.09
CA TYR A 85 17.15 12.09 11.19
C TYR A 85 17.88 12.84 12.29
N SER A 86 19.18 12.61 12.46
CA SER A 86 20.04 13.29 13.44
C SER A 86 20.47 14.70 13.00
N LEU A 87 20.31 15.07 11.72
CA LEU A 87 20.63 16.41 11.24
C LEU A 87 19.78 17.50 11.92
N PRO A 88 20.31 18.72 12.09
CA PRO A 88 19.53 19.87 12.53
C PRO A 88 18.30 20.11 11.65
N ARG A 89 17.24 20.66 12.25
CA ARG A 89 15.98 20.92 11.53
C ARG A 89 16.18 21.85 10.32
N ASP A 90 17.05 22.85 10.45
CA ASP A 90 17.32 23.83 9.38
C ASP A 90 17.94 23.18 8.14
N GLU A 91 18.73 22.12 8.32
CA GLU A 91 19.32 21.36 7.21
C GLU A 91 18.31 20.48 6.46
N LYS A 92 17.12 20.30 7.04
CA LYS A 92 15.99 19.54 6.46
C LYS A 92 14.80 20.42 6.12
N ALA A 93 14.90 21.73 6.34
CA ALA A 93 13.76 22.64 6.33
C ALA A 93 13.01 22.64 4.98
N GLU A 94 13.74 22.58 3.86
CA GLU A 94 13.13 22.52 2.52
C GLU A 94 12.28 21.26 2.34
N TYR A 95 12.75 20.09 2.78
CA TYR A 95 12.01 18.83 2.66
C TYR A 95 10.86 18.71 3.68
N ILE A 96 10.95 19.43 4.80
CA ILE A 96 9.88 19.52 5.80
C ILE A 96 8.75 20.43 5.30
N ALA A 97 9.09 21.52 4.60
CA ALA A 97 8.12 22.43 4.00
C ALA A 97 7.52 21.92 2.68
N ALA A 98 8.05 20.83 2.13
CA ALA A 98 7.62 20.22 0.89
C ALA A 98 6.15 19.77 0.95
N GLY A 99 5.40 20.11 -0.10
CA GLY A 99 4.00 19.76 -0.27
C GLY A 99 3.80 18.30 -0.69
N PRO A 100 2.54 17.83 -0.76
CA PRO A 100 2.24 16.42 -1.00
C PRO A 100 2.79 15.85 -2.32
N LYS A 101 2.92 16.71 -3.34
CA LYS A 101 3.34 16.39 -4.70
C LYS A 101 4.86 16.48 -4.92
N ASP A 102 5.60 17.00 -3.94
CA ASP A 102 7.05 17.13 -4.07
C ASP A 102 7.74 15.77 -4.00
N PRO A 103 8.83 15.58 -4.77
CA PRO A 103 9.46 14.27 -4.92
C PRO A 103 10.23 13.83 -3.68
N ILE A 104 10.60 14.76 -2.79
CA ILE A 104 11.30 14.50 -1.53
C ILE A 104 10.53 15.19 -0.42
N ARG A 105 10.21 14.43 0.64
CA ARG A 105 9.45 14.94 1.79
C ARG A 105 9.98 14.34 3.08
N ILE A 106 10.07 15.17 4.12
CA ILE A 106 10.39 14.74 5.47
C ILE A 106 9.25 15.14 6.41
N GLY A 107 8.60 14.16 7.01
CA GLY A 107 7.65 14.39 8.10
C GLY A 107 8.33 14.19 9.44
N THR A 108 7.98 15.01 10.44
CA THR A 108 8.53 14.90 11.79
C THR A 108 7.44 14.93 12.86
N GLY A 109 7.53 14.04 13.83
CA GLY A 109 6.82 14.11 15.10
C GLY A 109 5.46 13.41 15.13
N LEU A 110 4.46 14.15 15.62
CA LEU A 110 3.11 13.67 15.89
C LEU A 110 2.17 14.12 14.79
N PHE A 111 1.37 13.20 14.26
CA PHE A 111 0.24 13.54 13.41
C PHE A 111 -0.99 12.78 13.88
N TYR A 112 -2.15 13.41 13.81
CA TYR A 112 -3.40 12.75 14.16
C TYR A 112 -3.90 11.93 12.96
N SER A 113 -4.32 10.69 13.22
CA SER A 113 -4.98 9.84 12.24
C SER A 113 -6.47 9.75 12.55
N ASP A 114 -7.28 10.23 11.61
CA ASP A 114 -8.74 10.09 11.66
C ASP A 114 -9.18 8.61 11.57
N VAL A 115 -8.33 7.73 11.01
CA VAL A 115 -8.63 6.29 10.83
C VAL A 115 -8.81 5.58 12.16
N ASP A 116 -7.83 5.78 13.04
CA ASP A 116 -7.70 5.07 14.31
C ASP A 116 -8.08 5.96 15.50
N ASP A 117 -8.54 7.19 15.25
CA ASP A 117 -8.76 8.25 16.26
C ASP A 117 -7.55 8.37 17.21
N ALA A 118 -6.34 8.41 16.62
CA ALA A 118 -5.09 8.24 17.36
C ALA A 118 -4.00 9.20 16.90
N ILE A 119 -3.21 9.68 17.86
CA ILE A 119 -1.97 10.39 17.57
C ILE A 119 -0.90 9.37 17.17
N CYS A 120 -0.49 9.44 15.91
CA CYS A 120 0.60 8.68 15.35
C CYS A 120 1.95 9.36 15.62
N ARG A 121 2.97 8.58 16.00
CA ARG A 121 4.32 9.05 16.32
C ARG A 121 5.33 8.46 15.34
N ARG A 122 5.71 9.23 14.33
CA ARG A 122 6.64 8.79 13.27
C ARG A 122 7.29 9.98 12.59
N ASP A 123 8.62 9.93 12.51
CA ASP A 123 9.36 10.68 11.52
C ASP A 123 9.49 9.83 10.26
N TYR A 124 9.46 10.46 9.09
CA TYR A 124 9.68 9.75 7.84
C TYR A 124 10.44 10.59 6.84
N MET A 125 11.16 9.91 5.95
CA MET A 125 11.68 10.47 4.72
C MET A 125 11.05 9.68 3.59
N LYS A 126 10.39 10.37 2.66
CA LYS A 126 9.83 9.79 1.44
C LYS A 126 10.55 10.41 0.25
N MET A 127 10.99 9.58 -0.69
CA MET A 127 11.57 10.03 -1.94
C MET A 127 11.12 9.18 -3.14
N ILE A 128 10.90 9.84 -4.28
CA ILE A 128 10.67 9.15 -5.55
C ILE A 128 12.01 8.65 -6.08
N ALA A 129 12.09 7.35 -6.37
CA ALA A 129 13.31 6.69 -6.88
C ALA A 129 13.21 6.29 -8.36
N HIS A 130 12.01 6.24 -8.92
CA HIS A 130 11.75 5.97 -10.33
C HIS A 130 10.42 6.62 -10.75
N PRO A 131 10.29 7.17 -11.98
CA PRO A 131 11.23 7.12 -13.11
C PRO A 131 12.44 8.05 -12.98
N GLU A 132 12.30 9.17 -12.27
CA GLU A 132 13.41 10.06 -11.94
C GLU A 132 13.86 9.80 -10.50
N PHE A 133 15.17 9.73 -10.29
CA PHE A 133 15.74 9.47 -8.97
C PHE A 133 15.92 10.77 -8.21
N HIS A 134 15.24 10.89 -7.08
CA HIS A 134 15.34 12.01 -6.16
C HIS A 134 15.85 11.53 -4.79
N CYS A 135 16.70 12.34 -4.16
CA CYS A 135 17.28 12.02 -2.87
C CYS A 135 17.67 13.33 -2.16
N PRO A 136 17.51 13.43 -0.82
CA PRO A 136 18.09 14.51 -0.05
C PRO A 136 19.59 14.68 -0.31
N ALA A 137 20.09 15.92 -0.31
CA ALA A 137 21.51 16.21 -0.51
C ALA A 137 22.41 15.71 0.64
N LYS A 138 21.83 15.55 1.83
CA LYS A 138 22.51 15.05 3.03
C LYS A 138 21.76 13.85 3.61
N PRO A 139 22.46 12.87 4.21
CA PRO A 139 23.92 12.76 4.22
C PRO A 139 24.45 12.38 2.83
N ALA A 140 25.67 12.79 2.49
CA ALA A 140 26.21 12.65 1.13
C ALA A 140 26.21 11.19 0.62
N LYS A 141 26.46 10.23 1.51
CA LYS A 141 26.44 8.79 1.21
C LYS A 141 25.06 8.25 0.87
N LEU A 142 23.96 8.89 1.31
CA LEU A 142 22.60 8.38 1.13
C LEU A 142 22.28 8.17 -0.34
N ARG A 143 22.73 9.09 -1.21
CA ARG A 143 22.41 9.06 -2.63
C ARG A 143 22.87 7.76 -3.29
N ASP A 144 24.15 7.42 -3.17
CA ASP A 144 24.71 6.27 -3.88
C ASP A 144 24.17 4.94 -3.31
N ILE A 145 24.04 4.86 -1.98
CA ILE A 145 23.39 3.73 -1.29
C ILE A 145 21.94 3.56 -1.78
N ALA A 146 21.17 4.64 -1.83
CA ALA A 146 19.78 4.60 -2.24
C ALA A 146 19.59 4.30 -3.73
N VAL A 147 20.52 4.73 -4.60
CA VAL A 147 20.52 4.34 -6.01
C VAL A 147 20.66 2.82 -6.13
N GLU A 148 21.68 2.23 -5.50
CA GLU A 148 21.88 0.78 -5.56
C GLU A 148 20.71 0.02 -4.93
N TYR A 149 20.28 0.44 -3.72
CA TYR A 149 19.16 -0.17 -3.02
C TYR A 149 17.89 -0.13 -3.86
N SER A 150 17.54 1.04 -4.43
CA SER A 150 16.34 1.19 -5.26
C SER A 150 16.35 0.28 -6.48
N ALA A 151 17.49 0.12 -7.16
CA ALA A 151 17.62 -0.72 -8.33
C ALA A 151 17.41 -2.20 -7.98
N ARG A 152 18.05 -2.68 -6.92
CA ARG A 152 17.95 -4.08 -6.46
C ARG A 152 16.53 -4.41 -5.99
N THR A 153 15.92 -3.56 -5.17
CA THR A 153 14.56 -3.81 -4.67
C THR A 153 13.51 -3.67 -5.77
N ARG A 154 13.69 -2.75 -6.72
CA ARG A 154 12.81 -2.63 -7.89
C ARG A 154 12.86 -3.91 -8.72
N GLN A 155 14.05 -4.40 -9.05
CA GLN A 155 14.20 -5.65 -9.80
C GLN A 155 13.52 -6.84 -9.10
N LEU A 156 13.74 -6.97 -7.79
CA LEU A 156 13.10 -8.01 -6.98
C LEU A 156 11.57 -7.93 -7.06
N LEU A 157 11.00 -6.75 -6.82
CA LEU A 157 9.55 -6.55 -6.84
C LEU A 157 8.95 -6.80 -8.23
N LEU A 158 9.66 -6.46 -9.31
CA LEU A 158 9.24 -6.76 -10.68
C LEU A 158 9.29 -8.27 -10.99
N GLU A 159 10.26 -9.00 -10.48
CA GLU A 159 10.29 -10.47 -10.62
C GLU A 159 9.18 -11.16 -9.79
N LEU A 160 8.86 -10.64 -8.61
CA LEU A 160 7.70 -11.10 -7.85
C LEU A 160 6.40 -10.81 -8.59
N ALA A 161 6.23 -9.61 -9.17
CA ALA A 161 5.04 -9.28 -9.96
C ALA A 161 4.83 -10.25 -11.14
N LYS A 162 5.93 -10.70 -11.76
CA LYS A 162 5.90 -11.74 -12.80
C LYS A 162 5.45 -13.10 -12.28
N ALA A 163 6.00 -13.54 -11.15
CA ALA A 163 5.60 -14.81 -10.53
C ALA A 163 4.13 -14.79 -10.02
N ILE A 164 3.67 -13.64 -9.52
CA ILE A 164 2.28 -13.41 -9.12
C ILE A 164 1.34 -13.49 -10.33
N SER A 165 1.78 -13.02 -11.50
CA SER A 165 1.04 -13.20 -12.75
C SER A 165 0.83 -14.69 -13.06
N GLU A 166 1.88 -15.51 -12.95
CA GLU A 166 1.79 -16.96 -13.14
C GLU A 166 0.88 -17.63 -12.09
N SER A 167 0.96 -17.20 -10.83
CA SER A 167 0.14 -17.78 -9.75
C SER A 167 -1.36 -17.52 -9.93
N LEU A 168 -1.73 -16.47 -10.67
CA LEU A 168 -3.11 -16.18 -11.07
C LEU A 168 -3.59 -16.99 -12.27
N GLY A 169 -2.72 -17.79 -12.89
CA GLY A 169 -2.99 -18.53 -14.13
C GLY A 169 -2.83 -17.69 -15.39
N LEU A 170 -2.15 -16.54 -15.31
CA LEU A 170 -1.85 -15.69 -16.45
C LEU A 170 -0.46 -15.98 -17.00
N ASP A 171 -0.15 -15.46 -18.20
CA ASP A 171 1.22 -15.42 -18.68
C ASP A 171 2.12 -14.65 -17.70
N ARG A 172 3.37 -15.09 -17.53
CA ARG A 172 4.33 -14.54 -16.55
C ARG A 172 4.49 -13.03 -16.63
N GLY A 173 4.44 -12.44 -17.82
CA GLY A 173 4.59 -11.01 -18.03
C GLY A 173 3.29 -10.21 -17.97
N ARG A 174 2.13 -10.87 -17.87
CA ARG A 174 0.84 -10.25 -18.19
C ARG A 174 0.51 -9.05 -17.30
N ILE A 175 0.64 -9.19 -15.98
CA ILE A 175 0.45 -8.07 -15.04
C ILE A 175 1.45 -6.95 -15.31
N SER A 176 2.69 -7.28 -15.65
CA SER A 176 3.74 -6.29 -15.92
C SER A 176 3.43 -5.47 -17.18
N GLU A 177 2.90 -6.12 -18.20
CA GLU A 177 2.49 -5.50 -19.47
C GLU A 177 1.32 -4.53 -19.26
N VAL A 178 0.21 -5.00 -18.66
CA VAL A 178 -1.01 -4.17 -18.52
C VAL A 178 -0.79 -2.96 -17.60
N LEU A 179 0.11 -3.07 -16.63
CA LEU A 179 0.47 -1.98 -15.71
C LEU A 179 1.63 -1.12 -16.22
N ASN A 180 2.21 -1.45 -17.37
CA ASN A 180 3.39 -0.80 -17.93
C ASN A 180 4.54 -0.68 -16.90
N LEU A 181 4.89 -1.81 -16.26
CA LEU A 181 5.88 -1.82 -15.17
C LEU A 181 7.33 -1.58 -15.62
N GLU A 182 7.62 -1.63 -16.93
CA GLU A 182 8.90 -1.16 -17.46
C GLU A 182 9.15 0.31 -17.11
N SER A 183 8.08 1.12 -17.10
CA SER A 183 8.08 2.52 -16.66
C SER A 183 7.42 2.69 -15.29
N CYS A 184 7.57 1.70 -14.39
CA CYS A 184 6.92 1.70 -13.08
C CYS A 184 7.20 2.96 -12.26
N PHE A 185 6.39 3.20 -11.23
CA PHE A 185 6.68 4.21 -10.23
C PHE A 185 7.30 3.55 -9.00
N GLN A 186 8.35 4.14 -8.44
CA GLN A 186 8.97 3.63 -7.21
C GLN A 186 9.15 4.75 -6.20
N ILE A 187 8.76 4.47 -4.95
CA ILE A 187 9.08 5.32 -3.80
C ILE A 187 9.89 4.54 -2.77
N LEU A 188 10.84 5.25 -2.17
CA LEU A 188 11.55 4.79 -0.98
C LEU A 188 11.07 5.57 0.24
N VAL A 189 10.84 4.87 1.34
CA VAL A 189 10.39 5.49 2.59
C VAL A 189 11.21 4.97 3.77
N GLY A 190 12.01 5.85 4.37
CA GLY A 190 12.60 5.62 5.68
C GLY A 190 11.60 6.01 6.75
N ASN A 191 11.36 5.14 7.72
CA ASN A 191 10.50 5.38 8.87
C ASN A 191 11.34 5.32 10.15
N ASN A 192 11.18 6.32 11.00
CA ASN A 192 11.77 6.37 12.33
C ASN A 192 10.65 6.55 13.38
N TYR A 193 10.60 5.63 14.32
CA TYR A 193 9.63 5.60 15.41
C TYR A 193 10.40 5.78 16.73
N PRO A 194 10.51 7.02 17.23
CA PRO A 194 11.27 7.30 18.46
C PRO A 194 10.69 6.57 19.66
N PRO A 195 11.53 6.21 20.66
CA PRO A 195 11.07 5.54 21.87
C PRO A 195 10.04 6.40 22.59
N TYR A 196 9.10 5.73 23.24
CA TYR A 196 8.06 6.35 24.03
C TYR A 196 8.06 5.77 25.44
N ALA A 197 8.11 6.66 26.44
CA ALA A 197 8.19 6.26 27.85
C ALA A 197 6.81 6.02 28.51
N GLY A 198 5.72 6.19 27.77
CA GLY A 198 4.37 5.86 28.25
C GLY A 198 4.04 4.38 28.04
N SER A 199 2.75 4.06 27.95
CA SER A 199 2.30 2.68 27.72
C SER A 199 2.80 2.16 26.35
N ASP A 200 3.19 0.89 26.32
CA ASP A 200 3.48 0.18 25.08
C ASP A 200 2.28 0.20 24.13
N GLY A 201 2.54 0.19 22.82
CA GLY A 201 1.50 0.09 21.80
C GLY A 201 0.92 1.41 21.31
N VAL A 202 1.66 2.52 21.45
CA VAL A 202 1.28 3.80 20.80
C VAL A 202 1.33 3.64 19.28
N MET A 203 0.40 4.27 18.58
CA MET A 203 0.36 4.21 17.14
C MET A 203 1.57 4.94 16.53
N GLY A 204 2.30 4.27 15.65
CA GLY A 204 3.36 4.86 14.84
C GLY A 204 2.84 5.31 13.48
N ILE A 205 2.12 4.42 12.80
CA ILE A 205 1.32 4.72 11.61
C ILE A 205 0.02 3.94 11.71
N SER A 206 -1.10 4.60 11.41
CA SER A 206 -2.44 4.03 11.50
C SER A 206 -2.67 2.90 10.50
N ALA A 207 -3.75 2.13 10.73
CA ALA A 207 -4.22 1.11 9.81
C ALA A 207 -4.44 1.69 8.39
N HIS A 208 -3.80 1.07 7.39
CA HIS A 208 -3.95 1.44 5.98
C HIS A 208 -3.62 0.25 5.08
N SER A 209 -4.02 0.36 3.81
CA SER A 209 -3.46 -0.42 2.71
C SER A 209 -2.52 0.44 1.87
N ASP A 210 -1.58 -0.21 1.20
CA ASP A 210 -0.61 0.47 0.34
C ASP A 210 -1.19 0.75 -1.04
N HIS A 211 -1.11 2.00 -1.50
CA HIS A 211 -1.57 2.41 -2.83
C HIS A 211 -0.85 1.74 -4.01
N GLY A 212 0.27 1.07 -3.81
CA GLY A 212 1.11 0.49 -4.86
C GLY A 212 0.62 -0.83 -5.43
N LEU A 213 1.49 -1.50 -6.18
CA LEU A 213 1.31 -2.90 -6.58
C LEU A 213 1.86 -3.83 -5.50
N LEU A 214 3.13 -3.62 -5.13
CA LEU A 214 3.83 -4.40 -4.11
C LEU A 214 4.72 -3.48 -3.27
N THR A 215 4.81 -3.80 -1.98
CA THR A 215 5.69 -3.13 -1.03
C THR A 215 6.68 -4.11 -0.45
N LEU A 216 7.96 -3.74 -0.44
CA LEU A 216 9.02 -4.43 0.28
C LEU A 216 9.38 -3.62 1.53
N LEU A 217 9.48 -4.28 2.68
CA LEU A 217 9.85 -3.67 3.95
C LEU A 217 10.90 -4.51 4.68
N PHE A 218 11.92 -3.86 5.22
CA PHE A 218 12.77 -4.43 6.27
C PHE A 218 12.84 -3.49 7.48
N GLN A 219 13.21 -4.03 8.64
CA GLN A 219 13.24 -3.31 9.90
C GLN A 219 14.48 -3.66 10.73
N ASN A 220 14.84 -2.78 11.67
CA ASN A 220 16.06 -2.87 12.48
C ASN A 220 16.01 -3.92 13.62
N GLY A 221 15.22 -4.99 13.46
CA GLY A 221 15.02 -6.01 14.50
C GLY A 221 14.10 -5.61 15.65
N VAL A 222 13.60 -4.38 15.68
CA VAL A 222 12.58 -3.95 16.66
C VAL A 222 11.18 -4.17 16.09
N ASP A 223 10.40 -5.00 16.77
CA ASP A 223 9.03 -5.34 16.37
C ASP A 223 8.11 -4.11 16.37
N GLY A 224 7.07 -4.15 15.54
CA GLY A 224 6.06 -3.08 15.50
C GLY A 224 5.11 -3.15 14.32
N LEU A 225 5.51 -3.79 13.20
CA LEU A 225 4.59 -4.03 12.09
C LEU A 225 3.49 -5.00 12.54
N GLN A 226 2.23 -4.61 12.33
CA GLN A 226 1.08 -5.49 12.50
C GLN A 226 0.28 -5.56 11.21
N VAL A 227 -0.17 -6.76 10.86
CA VAL A 227 -0.98 -7.05 9.68
C VAL A 227 -2.32 -7.62 10.10
N MET A 228 -3.40 -7.23 9.43
CA MET A 228 -4.74 -7.73 9.67
C MET A 228 -4.90 -9.05 8.93
N HIS A 229 -5.08 -10.14 9.67
CA HIS A 229 -5.34 -11.46 9.11
C HIS A 229 -6.51 -12.11 9.87
N ASN A 230 -7.53 -12.57 9.14
CA ASN A 230 -8.74 -13.19 9.70
C ASN A 230 -9.41 -12.38 10.85
N GLY A 231 -9.45 -11.05 10.70
CA GLY A 231 -10.06 -10.14 11.68
C GLY A 231 -9.21 -9.87 12.92
N GLN A 232 -7.95 -10.33 12.94
CA GLN A 232 -7.02 -10.12 14.05
C GLN A 232 -5.74 -9.42 13.58
N TRP A 233 -5.20 -8.56 14.45
CA TRP A 233 -3.89 -7.94 14.24
C TRP A 233 -2.78 -8.92 14.65
N VAL A 234 -1.99 -9.36 13.69
CA VAL A 234 -0.83 -10.23 13.89
C VAL A 234 0.45 -9.39 13.83
N THR A 235 1.28 -9.46 14.87
CA THR A 235 2.60 -8.81 14.86
C THR A 235 3.58 -9.61 14.00
N ALA A 236 4.15 -8.98 12.98
CA ALA A 236 5.10 -9.62 12.08
C ALA A 236 6.52 -9.58 12.65
N LYS A 237 7.04 -10.75 13.01
CA LYS A 237 8.44 -10.92 13.45
C LYS A 237 9.32 -11.35 12.28
N PRO A 238 10.43 -10.63 12.01
CA PRO A 238 11.26 -10.90 10.85
C PRO A 238 12.08 -12.17 11.10
N LEU A 239 12.14 -13.06 10.10
CA LEU A 239 13.16 -14.11 10.08
C LEU A 239 14.53 -13.50 9.73
N PRO A 240 15.64 -14.04 10.24
CA PRO A 240 16.98 -13.61 9.82
C PRO A 240 17.15 -13.68 8.30
N GLY A 241 17.69 -12.62 7.70
CA GLY A 241 17.88 -12.54 6.25
C GLY A 241 16.59 -12.56 5.41
N SER A 242 15.46 -12.16 6.00
CA SER A 242 14.17 -12.07 5.29
C SER A 242 13.71 -10.63 5.09
N LEU A 243 12.87 -10.45 4.07
CA LEU A 243 12.19 -9.20 3.77
C LEU A 243 10.68 -9.43 3.82
N PHE A 244 9.92 -8.45 4.32
CA PHE A 244 8.47 -8.49 4.25
C PHE A 244 7.99 -7.97 2.90
N ILE A 245 6.99 -8.65 2.33
CA ILE A 245 6.27 -8.22 1.13
C ILE A 245 4.80 -8.03 1.47
N LEU A 246 4.23 -6.90 1.04
CA LEU A 246 2.81 -6.57 1.16
C LEU A 246 2.20 -6.39 -0.23
N THR A 247 1.00 -6.91 -0.42
CA THR A 247 0.17 -6.64 -1.61
C THR A 247 -0.49 -5.27 -1.48
N GLY A 248 -0.47 -4.50 -2.56
CA GLY A 248 -1.07 -3.17 -2.61
C GLY A 248 -2.40 -3.11 -3.36
N ASP A 249 -3.05 -1.95 -3.26
CA ASP A 249 -4.35 -1.64 -3.85
C ASP A 249 -4.37 -1.90 -5.37
N GLN A 250 -3.28 -1.60 -6.09
CA GLN A 250 -3.24 -1.85 -7.54
C GLN A 250 -3.22 -3.35 -7.86
N LEU A 251 -2.66 -4.19 -6.99
CA LEU A 251 -2.74 -5.64 -7.17
C LEU A 251 -4.17 -6.14 -6.93
N GLU A 252 -4.86 -5.59 -5.93
CA GLU A 252 -6.27 -5.89 -5.67
C GLU A 252 -7.14 -5.53 -6.89
N ILE A 253 -6.90 -4.36 -7.51
CA ILE A 253 -7.64 -3.93 -8.70
C ILE A 253 -7.37 -4.87 -9.89
N VAL A 254 -6.11 -5.07 -10.29
CA VAL A 254 -5.79 -5.85 -11.50
C VAL A 254 -6.14 -7.33 -11.37
N SER A 255 -6.12 -7.87 -10.15
CA SER A 255 -6.51 -9.25 -9.87
C SER A 255 -8.03 -9.43 -9.72
N ASN A 256 -8.82 -8.38 -9.97
CA ASN A 256 -10.27 -8.34 -9.72
C ASN A 256 -10.63 -8.75 -8.28
N GLY A 257 -9.78 -8.41 -7.30
CA GLY A 257 -10.01 -8.66 -5.88
C GLY A 257 -9.63 -10.05 -5.39
N ARG A 258 -9.01 -10.89 -6.24
CA ARG A 258 -8.49 -12.21 -5.82
C ARG A 258 -7.35 -12.05 -4.81
N TYR A 259 -6.40 -11.16 -5.07
CA TYR A 259 -5.30 -10.87 -4.15
C TYR A 259 -5.56 -9.54 -3.47
N LYS A 260 -5.97 -9.60 -2.20
CA LYS A 260 -6.41 -8.42 -1.45
C LYS A 260 -5.22 -7.61 -0.98
N ALA A 261 -5.34 -6.29 -0.97
CA ALA A 261 -4.40 -5.42 -0.30
C ALA A 261 -4.57 -5.59 1.22
N VAL A 262 -3.48 -5.95 1.90
CA VAL A 262 -3.51 -6.23 3.34
C VAL A 262 -3.59 -4.92 4.13
N LEU A 263 -4.49 -4.88 5.12
CA LEU A 263 -4.48 -3.80 6.10
C LEU A 263 -3.32 -4.01 7.06
N HIS A 264 -2.53 -2.97 7.26
CA HIS A 264 -1.38 -3.02 8.16
C HIS A 264 -1.21 -1.70 8.90
N ARG A 265 -0.54 -1.77 10.05
CA ARG A 265 -0.21 -0.61 10.89
C ARG A 265 1.17 -0.82 11.52
N ALA A 266 1.75 0.23 12.11
CA ALA A 266 2.95 0.08 12.91
C ALA A 266 2.78 0.69 14.30
N LEU A 267 3.20 -0.06 15.31
CA LEU A 267 3.22 0.37 16.70
C LEU A 267 4.61 0.87 17.10
N VAL A 268 4.60 1.72 18.13
CA VAL A 268 5.78 2.15 18.88
C VAL A 268 5.77 1.39 20.21
N HIS A 269 6.88 0.68 20.46
CA HIS A 269 7.11 -0.01 21.73
C HIS A 269 8.01 0.83 22.64
N GLY A 270 7.90 0.61 23.95
CA GLY A 270 8.68 1.29 24.95
C GLY A 270 10.15 0.90 24.91
N GLY A 271 11.02 1.89 25.09
CA GLY A 271 12.45 1.67 25.38
C GLY A 271 13.40 1.48 24.20
N GLN A 272 12.93 1.30 22.96
CA GLN A 272 13.80 1.19 21.78
C GLN A 272 13.26 1.96 20.56
N THR A 273 14.17 2.55 19.78
CA THR A 273 13.82 3.16 18.49
C THR A 273 13.56 2.07 17.46
N ARG A 274 12.35 2.03 16.91
CA ARG A 274 12.05 1.19 15.74
C ARG A 274 12.35 1.99 14.47
N MET A 275 13.01 1.34 13.52
CA MET A 275 13.18 1.87 12.16
C MET A 275 12.81 0.83 11.13
N SER A 276 12.23 1.28 10.03
CA SER A 276 11.97 0.43 8.87
C SER A 276 12.25 1.20 7.59
N PHE A 277 12.69 0.50 6.55
CA PHE A 277 12.90 1.09 5.25
C PHE A 277 12.08 0.33 4.21
N VAL A 278 11.36 1.10 3.39
CA VAL A 278 10.32 0.62 2.50
C VAL A 278 10.69 0.94 1.06
N SER A 279 10.47 -0.02 0.17
CA SER A 279 10.47 0.17 -1.29
C SER A 279 9.11 -0.24 -1.82
N LEU A 280 8.30 0.72 -2.28
CA LEU A 280 7.00 0.47 -2.89
C LEU A 280 7.10 0.67 -4.39
N VAL A 281 6.66 -0.33 -5.16
CA VAL A 281 6.53 -0.28 -6.61
C VAL A 281 5.06 -0.21 -6.97
N GLY A 282 4.71 0.75 -7.83
CA GLY A 282 3.39 0.89 -8.44
C GLY A 282 3.49 0.95 -9.97
N PRO A 283 2.34 0.99 -10.64
CA PRO A 283 2.26 1.21 -12.08
C PRO A 283 2.92 2.53 -12.51
N CYS A 284 3.14 2.69 -13.82
CA CYS A 284 3.42 4.03 -14.36
C CYS A 284 2.30 5.00 -13.94
N LEU A 285 2.64 6.26 -13.62
CA LEU A 285 1.67 7.25 -13.14
C LEU A 285 0.50 7.48 -14.11
N ASP A 286 0.74 7.37 -15.42
CA ASP A 286 -0.28 7.55 -16.45
C ASP A 286 -0.96 6.24 -16.87
N ALA A 287 -0.54 5.09 -16.33
CA ALA A 287 -1.20 3.82 -16.60
C ALA A 287 -2.62 3.81 -16.03
N VAL A 288 -3.58 3.33 -16.84
CA VAL A 288 -4.94 3.03 -16.38
C VAL A 288 -4.91 1.64 -15.77
N VAL A 289 -5.25 1.55 -14.49
CA VAL A 289 -5.29 0.32 -13.73
C VAL A 289 -6.73 -0.17 -13.66
N GLU A 290 -6.97 -1.36 -14.19
CA GLU A 290 -8.28 -2.02 -14.21
C GLU A 290 -8.12 -3.55 -14.11
N PRO A 291 -9.19 -4.31 -13.77
CA PRO A 291 -9.13 -5.75 -13.75
C PRO A 291 -8.62 -6.35 -15.06
N VAL A 292 -7.70 -7.29 -14.98
CA VAL A 292 -7.28 -8.09 -16.14
C VAL A 292 -8.49 -8.86 -16.67
N LEU A 293 -8.78 -8.74 -17.96
CA LEU A 293 -9.99 -9.28 -18.58
C LEU A 293 -10.10 -10.79 -18.36
N GLU A 294 -8.98 -11.50 -18.49
CA GLU A 294 -8.88 -12.94 -18.28
C GLU A 294 -9.31 -13.37 -16.86
N LEU A 295 -9.12 -12.51 -15.86
CA LEU A 295 -9.54 -12.77 -14.49
C LEU A 295 -10.98 -12.34 -14.25
N ALA A 296 -11.41 -11.22 -14.83
CA ALA A 296 -12.76 -10.71 -14.67
C ALA A 296 -13.82 -11.54 -15.41
N GLN A 297 -13.51 -12.06 -16.60
CA GLN A 297 -14.41 -12.89 -17.40
C GLN A 297 -14.70 -14.24 -16.75
N ASN A 298 -13.75 -14.76 -15.98
CA ASN A 298 -13.86 -16.01 -15.26
C ASN A 298 -14.47 -15.83 -13.85
N ASP A 299 -14.75 -14.60 -13.43
CA ASP A 299 -15.39 -14.30 -12.15
C ASP A 299 -16.92 -14.32 -12.29
N PRO A 300 -17.65 -15.16 -11.54
CA PRO A 300 -19.12 -15.19 -11.59
C PRO A 300 -19.79 -13.86 -11.24
N GLN A 301 -19.11 -12.97 -10.50
CA GLN A 301 -19.60 -11.64 -10.14
C GLN A 301 -19.20 -10.57 -11.17
N GLY A 302 -18.46 -10.94 -12.22
CA GLY A 302 -17.98 -10.02 -13.25
C GLY A 302 -16.90 -9.05 -12.74
N MET A 303 -16.84 -7.88 -13.37
CA MET A 303 -15.88 -6.82 -12.99
C MET A 303 -16.26 -6.16 -11.66
N LYS A 304 -15.38 -6.25 -10.67
CA LYS A 304 -15.57 -5.64 -9.33
C LYS A 304 -14.98 -4.23 -9.22
N PHE A 305 -14.08 -3.88 -10.14
CA PHE A 305 -13.41 -2.58 -10.16
C PHE A 305 -13.51 -1.93 -11.54
N ARG A 306 -13.57 -0.60 -11.57
CA ARG A 306 -13.47 0.24 -12.77
C ARG A 306 -12.04 0.77 -12.94
N GLY A 307 -11.67 1.05 -14.18
CA GLY A 307 -10.36 1.62 -14.50
C GLY A 307 -10.14 3.02 -13.91
N ILE A 308 -8.94 3.25 -13.39
CA ILE A 308 -8.48 4.58 -12.94
C ILE A 308 -7.02 4.80 -13.32
N ARG A 309 -6.64 6.02 -13.69
CA ARG A 309 -5.22 6.35 -13.85
C ARG A 309 -4.53 6.34 -12.49
N TYR A 310 -3.33 5.77 -12.43
CA TYR A 310 -2.63 5.64 -11.15
C TYR A 310 -2.36 6.99 -10.46
N ARG A 311 -2.02 8.04 -11.22
CA ARG A 311 -1.86 9.40 -10.69
C ARG A 311 -3.14 9.95 -10.06
N ASP A 312 -4.30 9.68 -10.68
CA ASP A 312 -5.59 10.17 -10.21
C ASP A 312 -5.99 9.42 -8.92
N TYR A 313 -5.69 8.11 -8.85
CA TYR A 313 -5.85 7.32 -7.64
C TYR A 313 -4.99 7.86 -6.48
N MET A 314 -3.71 8.15 -6.75
CA MET A 314 -2.81 8.73 -5.73
C MET A 314 -3.29 10.10 -5.25
N GLU A 315 -3.73 10.98 -6.15
CA GLU A 315 -4.28 12.28 -5.77
C GLU A 315 -5.55 12.13 -4.92
N HIS A 316 -6.41 11.17 -5.24
CA HIS A 316 -7.58 10.86 -4.44
C HIS A 316 -7.20 10.33 -3.05
N GLN A 317 -6.26 9.40 -2.95
CA GLN A 317 -5.81 8.86 -1.66
C GLN A 317 -5.20 9.95 -0.76
N GLN A 318 -4.46 10.90 -1.34
CA GLN A 318 -3.84 12.00 -0.59
C GLN A 318 -4.84 13.09 -0.16
N SER A 319 -5.96 13.25 -0.86
CA SER A 319 -6.99 14.26 -0.58
C SER A 319 -8.13 13.73 0.28
N SER A 320 -8.38 12.42 0.22
CA SER A 320 -9.32 11.74 1.09
C SER A 320 -8.70 11.64 2.48
N LYS A 321 -9.41 12.11 3.51
CA LYS A 321 -9.03 11.83 4.89
C LYS A 321 -8.88 10.31 5.00
N MET A 322 -7.65 9.85 5.26
CA MET A 322 -7.30 8.43 5.21
C MET A 322 -8.39 7.66 5.97
N ASN A 323 -9.07 6.76 5.27
CA ASN A 323 -10.02 5.83 5.84
C ASN A 323 -9.62 4.46 5.30
N THR A 324 -9.54 3.46 6.18
CA THR A 324 -8.77 2.20 6.08
C THR A 324 -8.71 1.52 4.70
N LYS A 325 -9.82 1.54 3.93
CA LYS A 325 -9.88 1.08 2.52
C LYS A 325 -10.71 1.99 1.60
N ALA A 326 -11.13 3.18 2.07
CA ALA A 326 -12.07 4.02 1.32
C ALA A 326 -11.51 4.50 -0.03
N ALA A 327 -10.19 4.52 -0.19
CA ALA A 327 -9.57 4.86 -1.47
C ALA A 327 -9.93 3.87 -2.58
N LEU A 328 -10.17 2.58 -2.26
CA LEU A 328 -10.66 1.61 -3.25
C LEU A 328 -12.13 1.82 -3.61
N ASP A 329 -12.92 2.48 -2.76
CA ASP A 329 -14.36 2.67 -3.02
C ASP A 329 -14.60 3.57 -4.24
N ILE A 330 -13.68 4.48 -4.56
CA ILE A 330 -13.76 5.26 -5.79
C ILE A 330 -13.72 4.36 -7.03
N VAL A 331 -13.12 3.18 -6.96
CA VAL A 331 -12.99 2.26 -8.09
C VAL A 331 -13.89 1.03 -7.98
N ARG A 332 -14.57 0.79 -6.87
CA ARG A 332 -15.52 -0.34 -6.78
C ARG A 332 -16.72 -0.10 -7.69
N VAL A 333 -17.10 -1.12 -8.45
CA VAL A 333 -18.38 -1.13 -9.17
C VAL A 333 -19.46 -1.30 -8.11
N GLN A 334 -20.33 -0.29 -7.96
CA GLN A 334 -21.53 -0.43 -7.13
C GLN A 334 -22.43 -1.45 -7.83
N GLY A 335 -22.65 -2.60 -7.20
CA GLY A 335 -23.66 -3.52 -7.68
C GLY A 335 -25.03 -2.87 -7.51
N ASP A 336 -25.77 -2.75 -8.60
CA ASP A 336 -27.22 -2.64 -8.51
C ASP A 336 -27.70 -3.94 -7.84
N ILE A 337 -27.86 -3.88 -6.51
CA ILE A 337 -28.82 -4.75 -5.87
C ILE A 337 -30.15 -4.30 -6.46
N LEU A 338 -30.62 -5.01 -7.48
CA LEU A 338 -32.03 -5.02 -7.83
C LEU A 338 -32.78 -5.42 -6.56
N THR A 339 -33.15 -4.44 -5.76
CA THR A 339 -34.21 -4.60 -4.78
C THR A 339 -35.41 -5.00 -5.61
N CYS A 340 -35.79 -6.27 -5.54
CA CYS A 340 -37.08 -6.72 -6.03
C CYS A 340 -38.12 -5.78 -5.40
N GLU A 341 -38.66 -4.87 -6.21
CA GLU A 341 -39.74 -3.99 -5.82
C GLU A 341 -40.89 -4.89 -5.36
N SER A 342 -41.18 -4.86 -4.06
CA SER A 342 -42.43 -5.39 -3.54
C SER A 342 -43.55 -4.56 -4.16
N THR A 343 -44.31 -5.21 -5.03
CA THR A 343 -45.57 -4.74 -5.62
C THR A 343 -46.45 -4.00 -4.60
N PRO A 344 -47.03 -2.84 -4.94
CA PRO A 344 -47.94 -2.15 -4.04
C PRO A 344 -49.30 -2.86 -4.04
N ASN A 345 -49.68 -3.44 -2.90
CA ASN A 345 -51.05 -3.90 -2.69
C ASN A 345 -51.90 -2.74 -2.14
N SER A 346 -52.93 -2.41 -2.89
CA SER A 346 -54.02 -1.50 -2.57
C SER A 346 -55.01 -2.08 -1.55
N SER A 347 -55.84 -1.19 -0.96
CA SER A 347 -57.03 -1.39 -0.08
C SER A 347 -56.71 -1.58 1.42
N THR A 348 -57.37 -0.96 2.41
CA THR A 348 -58.56 -0.10 2.50
C THR A 348 -58.64 0.56 3.90
N GLU A 349 -59.22 1.76 3.92
CA GLU A 349 -59.91 2.61 4.93
C GLU A 349 -60.05 2.30 6.45
N ALA A 350 -60.07 3.43 7.20
CA ALA A 350 -60.78 3.79 8.44
C ALA A 350 -60.41 3.04 9.75
N ASP A 351 -60.35 3.64 10.95
CA ASP A 351 -61.19 4.69 11.53
C ASP A 351 -60.49 5.40 12.75
N SER A 352 -61.13 6.49 13.17
CA SER A 352 -60.85 7.57 14.14
C SER A 352 -60.63 7.25 15.64
N SER A 353 -59.92 8.16 16.36
CA SER A 353 -60.39 8.94 17.55
C SER A 353 -59.30 9.39 18.57
N GLY A 354 -59.48 10.60 19.15
CA GLY A 354 -58.95 11.06 20.47
C GLY A 354 -57.63 11.85 20.48
N SER A 355 -57.58 13.19 20.39
CA SER A 355 -57.88 14.26 21.40
C SER A 355 -56.64 14.89 22.08
N GLU A 356 -56.53 16.22 21.92
CA GLU A 356 -55.96 17.30 22.77
C GLU A 356 -54.52 17.25 23.33
N SER A 357 -53.65 18.23 22.95
CA SER A 357 -53.48 19.50 23.72
C SER A 357 -52.19 20.29 23.36
N ARG A 358 -52.40 21.45 22.76
CA ARG A 358 -51.77 22.79 22.96
C ARG A 358 -50.52 22.91 23.88
N MET A 359 -49.41 23.48 23.36
CA MET A 359 -48.86 24.73 23.88
C MET A 359 -47.92 25.44 22.87
N VAL A 360 -48.25 26.70 22.62
CA VAL A 360 -47.51 27.71 21.85
C VAL A 360 -46.45 28.35 22.75
N ARG A 361 -45.27 28.69 22.20
CA ARG A 361 -44.55 29.94 22.52
C ARG A 361 -43.50 30.29 21.46
N SER A 362 -43.76 31.42 20.81
CA SER A 362 -42.84 32.21 20.01
C SER A 362 -42.11 33.23 20.89
N PHE A 363 -40.87 33.55 20.53
CA PHE A 363 -40.16 34.84 20.72
C PHE A 363 -38.98 34.77 19.71
N GLY A 364 -38.64 35.75 18.88
CA GLY A 364 -38.80 37.19 18.99
C GLY A 364 -37.40 37.81 18.81
N ALA A 365 -37.20 38.55 17.71
CA ALA A 365 -35.93 39.01 17.14
C ALA A 365 -35.11 39.98 18.02
N THR A 366 -33.85 40.24 17.64
CA THR A 366 -33.36 41.61 17.34
C THR A 366 -31.99 41.61 16.65
N ALA A 367 -31.80 42.61 15.79
CA ALA A 367 -30.67 42.84 14.91
C ALA A 367 -29.81 44.03 15.38
N SER A 368 -28.52 44.02 15.04
CA SER A 368 -27.70 45.20 14.67
C SER A 368 -26.42 44.66 14.02
N GLY A 369 -25.85 45.14 12.92
CA GLY A 369 -26.04 46.37 12.18
C GLY A 369 -24.80 47.26 12.29
N SER A 370 -23.77 47.06 11.47
CA SER A 370 -22.97 48.19 10.97
C SER A 370 -22.26 47.88 9.65
N ARG A 371 -22.35 48.87 8.74
CA ARG A 371 -21.77 48.94 7.39
C ARG A 371 -20.47 49.74 7.42
N ARG A 372 -19.58 49.49 6.46
CA ARG A 372 -18.95 50.47 5.52
C ARG A 372 -18.09 49.67 4.52
N ARG A 373 -18.39 49.64 3.21
CA ARG A 373 -17.97 50.58 2.12
C ARG A 373 -16.44 50.80 2.13
N SER A 374 -15.69 50.76 1.04
CA SER A 374 -15.94 50.70 -0.41
C SER A 374 -14.58 50.78 -1.11
N GLY A 375 -14.41 50.15 -2.28
CA GLY A 375 -13.24 50.40 -3.15
C GLY A 375 -13.35 49.66 -4.48
N ARG A 376 -13.82 50.38 -5.51
CA ARG A 376 -13.92 49.95 -6.91
C ARG A 376 -12.59 50.16 -7.65
N GLY A 377 -12.39 49.40 -8.73
CA GLY A 377 -11.44 49.70 -9.82
C GLY A 377 -11.11 48.43 -10.60
N SER A 378 -11.96 48.00 -11.54
CA SER A 378 -11.96 48.36 -12.98
C SER A 378 -11.28 47.30 -13.85
N THR A 379 -12.11 46.75 -14.72
CA THR A 379 -11.88 45.84 -15.85
C THR A 379 -11.00 46.41 -16.95
N ALA A 380 -10.21 45.56 -17.63
CA ALA A 380 -10.15 45.44 -19.09
C ALA A 380 -9.09 44.42 -19.53
N GLY A 381 -9.39 43.60 -20.56
CA GLY A 381 -8.35 43.06 -21.44
C GLY A 381 -8.38 41.56 -21.79
N CYS A 382 -9.47 41.07 -22.40
CA CYS A 382 -9.39 39.87 -23.25
C CYS A 382 -8.66 40.20 -24.56
N ARG A 383 -7.68 39.38 -24.99
CA ARG A 383 -7.64 38.74 -26.33
C ARG A 383 -6.34 37.95 -26.60
N ALA A 384 -6.58 36.74 -27.13
CA ALA A 384 -5.88 36.04 -28.20
C ALA A 384 -4.50 35.42 -27.97
N GLY A 385 -4.42 34.10 -28.24
CA GLY A 385 -3.14 33.40 -28.44
C GLY A 385 -3.18 31.87 -28.54
N CYS A 386 -4.24 31.26 -29.10
CA CYS A 386 -4.26 29.82 -29.33
C CYS A 386 -3.62 29.50 -30.70
N ARG A 387 -2.45 28.83 -30.72
CA ARG A 387 -1.88 28.20 -31.93
C ARG A 387 -1.35 26.78 -31.64
N ARG A 388 -2.10 25.84 -32.20
CA ARG A 388 -1.83 24.46 -32.65
C ARG A 388 -0.36 23.99 -32.76
N ALA A 389 -0.11 22.76 -32.29
CA ALA A 389 0.77 21.76 -32.91
C ALA A 389 0.18 20.37 -32.62
N ARG A 390 -0.66 19.80 -33.50
CA ARG A 390 -0.38 18.82 -34.58
C ARG A 390 0.41 17.57 -34.18
N ALA A 391 -0.37 16.50 -34.09
CA ALA A 391 -0.07 15.08 -34.25
C ALA A 391 1.18 14.71 -35.07
N CYS A 392 1.96 13.76 -34.54
CA CYS A 392 2.91 12.96 -35.31
C CYS A 392 2.28 11.59 -35.59
N ARG A 393 2.07 11.28 -36.88
CA ARG A 393 1.66 9.95 -37.35
C ARG A 393 2.91 9.14 -37.66
N ILE A 394 2.85 7.89 -37.21
CA ILE A 394 3.75 6.77 -37.52
C ILE A 394 3.81 6.56 -39.05
N ALA A 395 5.03 6.50 -39.59
CA ALA A 395 5.29 6.03 -40.94
C ALA A 395 6.08 4.72 -40.85
N VAL A 396 5.40 3.63 -41.21
CA VAL A 396 5.97 2.30 -41.45
C VAL A 396 6.78 2.35 -42.75
N THR A 397 8.05 1.97 -42.72
CA THR A 397 8.82 1.65 -43.92
C THR A 397 9.22 0.18 -43.89
N ARG A 398 8.61 -0.59 -44.78
CA ARG A 398 9.12 -1.91 -45.22
C ARG A 398 10.31 -1.66 -46.13
N ARG A 399 11.42 -2.37 -45.91
CA ARG A 399 12.42 -2.64 -46.94
C ARG A 399 12.87 -4.09 -46.87
N ASP A 400 12.71 -4.75 -48.01
CA ASP A 400 13.24 -6.05 -48.39
C ASP A 400 14.74 -6.18 -48.12
N GLN A 401 15.16 -7.36 -47.68
CA GLN A 401 16.44 -7.94 -48.09
C GLN A 401 16.22 -9.39 -48.52
N ARG A 402 16.41 -9.62 -49.82
CA ARG A 402 16.89 -10.90 -50.36
C ARG A 402 18.42 -10.83 -50.31
N HIS A 403 19.05 -11.71 -49.54
CA HIS A 403 20.01 -12.69 -50.04
C HIS A 403 20.46 -13.63 -48.93
#